data_AF-A0A5D2JYK5-F1
#
_entry.id   AF-A0A5D2JYK5-F1
#
_cell.length_a   1.000
_cell.length_b   1.000
_cell.length_c   1.000
_cell.angle_alpha   90.00
_cell.angle_beta   90.00
_cell.angle_gamma   90.00
#
_symmetry.space_group_name_H-M   'P 1'
#
loop_
_entity.id
_entity.type
_entity.pdbx_description
1 polymer ?
#
loop_
_entity_poly.entity_id
_entity_poly.type
_entity_poly.pdbx_seq_one_letter_code
_entity_poly.pdbx_strand_id
1 'polypeptide(L)'
;MISDVILKLNNYRPQKGRWLSRTVLDHAGRECFVVRIRVGEGFWRRGAETPSAVNREDRIIEIREGSWSYVAGSIGRAPEKVVGTATPKESPDQWQAAWQFSTGDELLINCGSSTSSSSLSFSMKSRESSDSFVMLLRGRKMQYQDKETESKVAEDEQEDDDGFVTLVRFTEENPTGRATALLNWRLLVVELSPEEDAILVLLLCISILRTVSEMSKEDAGGLLVRQRLKEAKLGARDWGSIVLHPSSLSSSNTSPYLQPWYWNASQVMAQHEDTGYTRKPAPVEGGDMLYRRGIIT
;
A
#
# COMPACT_ATOMS: atom_id res chain seq x y z
N MET A 1 -15.90 11.78 -14.29
CA MET A 1 -16.72 11.31 -15.41
C MET A 1 -16.12 10.00 -15.87
N ILE A 2 -16.92 8.93 -15.98
CA ILE A 2 -16.44 7.70 -16.63
C ILE A 2 -16.18 8.06 -18.09
N SER A 3 -15.05 7.63 -18.64
CA SER A 3 -14.76 7.82 -20.07
C SER A 3 -15.91 7.27 -20.91
N ASP A 4 -16.40 8.04 -21.89
CA ASP A 4 -17.45 7.60 -22.82
C ASP A 4 -17.04 6.31 -23.56
N VAL A 5 -15.73 6.10 -23.75
CA VAL A 5 -15.16 4.87 -24.30
C VAL A 5 -15.44 3.68 -23.39
N ILE A 6 -15.22 3.83 -22.07
CA ILE A 6 -15.47 2.76 -21.09
C ILE A 6 -16.97 2.50 -20.92
N LEU A 7 -17.80 3.54 -20.96
CA LEU A 7 -19.26 3.37 -20.94
C LEU A 7 -19.74 2.57 -22.16
N LYS A 8 -19.29 2.93 -23.37
CA LYS A 8 -19.60 2.19 -24.60
C LYS A 8 -19.16 0.73 -24.51
N LEU A 9 -17.92 0.48 -24.10
CA LEU A 9 -17.38 -0.88 -23.95
C LEU A 9 -18.06 -1.69 -22.83
N ASN A 10 -18.81 -1.05 -21.93
CA ASN A 10 -19.60 -1.71 -20.89
C ASN A 10 -21.11 -1.72 -21.22
N ASN A 11 -21.49 -1.56 -22.48
CA ASN A 11 -22.90 -1.50 -22.93
C ASN A 11 -23.72 -0.45 -22.16
N TYR A 12 -23.09 0.69 -21.88
CA TYR A 12 -23.64 1.78 -21.05
C TYR A 12 -24.05 1.37 -19.64
N ARG A 13 -23.71 0.15 -19.20
CA ARG A 13 -23.85 -0.24 -17.81
C ARG A 13 -22.88 0.60 -16.98
N PRO A 14 -23.34 1.23 -15.91
CA PRO A 14 -22.44 2.00 -15.08
C PRO A 14 -21.46 1.08 -14.34
N GLN A 15 -20.29 1.61 -14.02
CA GLN A 15 -19.32 0.94 -13.15
C GLN A 15 -19.95 0.76 -11.75
N LYS A 16 -19.86 -0.46 -11.20
CA LYS A 16 -20.26 -0.71 -9.81
C LYS A 16 -19.22 -0.09 -8.86
N GLY A 17 -19.66 0.90 -8.08
CA GLY A 17 -18.82 1.62 -7.13
C GLY A 17 -17.78 2.55 -7.76
N ARG A 18 -17.17 3.37 -6.91
CA ARG A 18 -16.06 4.26 -7.21
C ARG A 18 -14.84 3.79 -6.46
N TRP A 19 -13.73 3.74 -7.17
CA TRP A 19 -12.52 3.11 -6.70
C TRP A 19 -11.34 4.03 -6.94
N LEU A 20 -10.56 4.25 -5.89
CA LEU A 20 -9.19 4.68 -6.02
C LEU A 20 -8.36 3.45 -6.40
N SER A 21 -7.37 3.61 -7.27
CA SER A 21 -6.54 2.47 -7.68
C SER A 21 -5.07 2.82 -7.71
N ARG A 22 -4.24 1.83 -7.39
CA ARG A 22 -2.78 1.86 -7.46
C ARG A 22 -2.28 0.65 -8.22
N THR A 23 -1.29 0.86 -9.07
CA THR A 23 -0.58 -0.21 -9.76
C THR A 23 0.58 -0.63 -8.89
N VAL A 24 0.72 -1.93 -8.67
CA VAL A 24 1.88 -2.52 -7.98
C VAL A 24 2.85 -2.98 -9.06
N LEU A 25 4.12 -2.61 -8.89
CA LEU A 25 5.21 -3.02 -9.76
C LEU A 25 6.07 -4.03 -9.01
N ASP A 26 6.65 -4.99 -9.73
CA ASP A 26 7.71 -5.84 -9.20
C ASP A 26 9.09 -5.18 -9.37
N HIS A 27 10.14 -5.89 -8.94
CA HIS A 27 11.52 -5.41 -9.06
C HIS A 27 12.03 -5.20 -10.49
N ALA A 28 11.33 -5.73 -11.49
CA ALA A 28 11.64 -5.52 -12.89
C ALA A 28 10.76 -4.42 -13.53
N GLY A 29 9.99 -3.68 -12.72
CA GLY A 29 9.09 -2.63 -13.19
C GLY A 29 7.81 -3.15 -13.86
N ARG A 30 7.51 -4.45 -13.73
CA ARG A 30 6.33 -5.06 -14.38
C ARG A 30 5.10 -4.91 -13.49
N GLU A 31 3.97 -4.59 -14.10
CA GLU A 31 2.68 -4.54 -13.39
C GLU A 31 2.28 -5.96 -12.96
N CYS A 32 2.27 -6.20 -11.64
CA CYS A 32 1.95 -7.50 -11.06
C CYS A 32 0.58 -7.52 -10.37
N PHE A 33 0.17 -6.40 -9.77
CA PHE A 33 -1.15 -6.27 -9.14
C PHE A 33 -1.76 -4.89 -9.35
N VAL A 34 -3.08 -4.81 -9.18
CA VAL A 34 -3.82 -3.57 -9.04
C VAL A 34 -4.54 -3.56 -7.70
N VAL A 35 -4.15 -2.64 -6.82
CA VAL A 35 -4.86 -2.35 -5.57
C VAL A 35 -6.02 -1.41 -5.88
N ARG A 36 -7.20 -1.69 -5.33
CA ARG A 36 -8.37 -0.83 -5.44
C ARG A 36 -8.98 -0.58 -4.07
N ILE A 37 -9.27 0.68 -3.76
CA ILE A 37 -9.92 1.11 -2.52
C ILE A 37 -11.28 1.68 -2.88
N ARG A 38 -12.36 1.12 -2.32
CA ARG A 38 -13.71 1.64 -2.56
C ARG A 38 -13.90 2.94 -1.80
N VAL A 39 -14.24 4.00 -2.52
CA VAL A 39 -14.36 5.36 -1.98
C VAL A 39 -15.73 5.97 -2.17
N GLY A 40 -16.55 5.41 -3.07
CA GLY A 40 -17.87 5.96 -3.34
C GLY A 40 -18.80 4.98 -4.05
N GLU A 41 -20.05 5.37 -4.12
CA GLU A 41 -21.13 4.65 -4.76
C GLU A 41 -21.91 5.57 -5.70
N GLY A 42 -22.91 5.03 -6.40
CA GLY A 42 -23.69 5.79 -7.36
C GLY A 42 -22.99 6.05 -8.71
N PHE A 43 -23.73 6.69 -9.60
CA PHE A 43 -23.43 6.73 -11.02
C PHE A 43 -23.11 8.13 -11.54
N TRP A 44 -21.83 8.46 -11.71
CA TRP A 44 -21.43 9.69 -12.41
C TRP A 44 -21.77 9.64 -13.90
N ARG A 45 -22.93 10.18 -14.28
CA ARG A 45 -23.27 10.56 -15.67
C ARG A 45 -23.52 12.06 -15.74
N ARG A 46 -23.19 12.69 -16.88
CA ARG A 46 -23.45 14.11 -17.11
C ARG A 46 -24.98 14.36 -17.00
N GLY A 47 -25.40 15.22 -16.07
CA GLY A 47 -26.82 15.52 -15.83
C GLY A 47 -27.60 14.48 -15.02
N ALA A 48 -26.92 13.52 -14.38
CA ALA A 48 -27.55 12.52 -13.51
C ALA A 48 -27.03 12.62 -12.07
N GLU A 49 -27.36 11.63 -11.24
CA GLU A 49 -27.03 11.52 -9.83
C GLU A 49 -25.53 11.76 -9.53
N THR A 50 -25.25 12.54 -8.49
CA THR A 50 -23.88 12.80 -8.04
C THR A 50 -23.47 11.65 -7.10
N PRO A 51 -22.37 10.93 -7.37
CA PRO A 51 -21.92 9.87 -6.48
C PRO A 51 -21.57 10.40 -5.09
N SER A 52 -21.91 9.61 -4.09
CA SER A 52 -21.65 9.82 -2.67
C SER A 52 -20.44 9.00 -2.23
N ALA A 53 -19.82 9.44 -1.14
CA ALA A 53 -18.81 8.62 -0.45
C ALA A 53 -19.53 7.43 0.20
N VAL A 54 -18.89 6.25 0.18
CA VAL A 54 -19.41 5.09 0.91
C VAL A 54 -19.15 5.26 2.41
N ASN A 55 -20.00 4.61 3.21
CA ASN A 55 -19.79 4.49 4.65
C ASN A 55 -18.49 3.76 4.97
N ARG A 56 -18.02 3.86 6.22
CA ARG A 56 -16.73 3.31 6.66
C ARG A 56 -16.64 1.81 6.42
N GLU A 57 -17.69 1.07 6.77
CA GLU A 57 -17.83 -0.38 6.61
C GLU A 57 -17.75 -0.86 5.15
N ASP A 58 -18.10 0.00 4.20
CA ASP A 58 -18.10 -0.30 2.77
C ASP A 58 -16.80 0.06 2.05
N ARG A 59 -15.80 0.62 2.77
CA ARG A 59 -14.48 1.01 2.24
C ARG A 59 -13.53 -0.18 2.10
N ILE A 60 -13.96 -1.15 1.32
CA ILE A 60 -13.21 -2.37 1.07
C ILE A 60 -11.97 -2.10 0.20
N ILE A 61 -10.92 -2.87 0.46
CA ILE A 61 -9.71 -2.92 -0.36
C ILE A 61 -9.75 -4.23 -1.16
N GLU A 62 -9.43 -4.17 -2.45
CA GLU A 62 -9.25 -5.33 -3.33
C GLU A 62 -7.84 -5.33 -3.91
N ILE A 63 -7.19 -6.48 -3.90
CA ILE A 63 -5.98 -6.74 -4.69
C ILE A 63 -6.38 -7.61 -5.87
N ARG A 64 -6.09 -7.12 -7.07
CA ARG A 64 -6.36 -7.81 -8.33
C ARG A 64 -5.05 -8.23 -8.98
N GLU A 65 -4.96 -9.49 -9.36
CA GLU A 65 -3.76 -10.06 -9.98
C GLU A 65 -3.68 -9.70 -11.47
N GLY A 66 -2.52 -9.22 -11.89
CA GLY A 66 -2.21 -8.88 -13.27
C GLY A 66 -2.13 -7.38 -13.56
N SER A 67 -1.92 -7.08 -14.84
CA SER A 67 -1.73 -5.74 -15.36
C SER A 67 -3.03 -5.06 -15.82
N TRP A 68 -3.00 -3.74 -15.98
CA TRP A 68 -4.12 -3.02 -16.59
C TRP A 68 -4.35 -3.45 -18.04
N SER A 69 -5.61 -3.61 -18.42
CA SER A 69 -6.00 -3.66 -19.84
C SER A 69 -6.22 -2.23 -20.33
N TYR A 70 -5.19 -1.64 -20.92
CA TYR A 70 -5.22 -0.26 -21.42
C TYR A 70 -6.08 -0.13 -22.67
N VAL A 71 -6.95 0.89 -22.70
CA VAL A 71 -7.85 1.17 -23.82
C VAL A 71 -7.42 2.43 -24.55
N ALA A 72 -7.08 3.49 -23.82
CA ALA A 72 -6.64 4.76 -24.39
C ALA A 72 -5.82 5.56 -23.38
N GLY A 73 -4.54 5.81 -23.67
CA GLY A 73 -3.66 6.58 -22.78
C GLY A 73 -3.62 6.01 -21.36
N SER A 74 -4.02 6.81 -20.37
CA SER A 74 -4.11 6.43 -18.95
C SER A 74 -5.47 5.86 -18.54
N ILE A 75 -6.30 5.45 -19.50
CA ILE A 75 -7.61 4.84 -19.28
C ILE A 75 -7.48 3.34 -19.56
N GLY A 76 -7.87 2.52 -18.60
CA GLY A 76 -7.82 1.06 -18.71
C GLY A 76 -8.79 0.39 -17.75
N ARG A 77 -8.90 -0.93 -17.88
CA ARG A 77 -9.67 -1.81 -16.99
C ARG A 77 -8.73 -2.54 -16.05
N ALA A 78 -9.08 -2.57 -14.76
CA ALA A 78 -8.35 -3.38 -13.79
C ALA A 78 -8.61 -4.88 -14.08
N PRO A 79 -7.68 -5.78 -13.71
CA PRO A 79 -7.86 -7.22 -13.89
C PRO A 79 -9.13 -7.72 -13.18
N GLU A 80 -9.76 -8.78 -13.69
CA GLU A 80 -10.99 -9.31 -13.10
C GLU A 80 -10.74 -10.15 -11.84
N LYS A 81 -9.63 -10.91 -11.81
CA LYS A 81 -9.27 -11.84 -10.74
C LYS A 81 -8.91 -11.08 -9.45
N VAL A 82 -9.79 -11.13 -8.46
CA VAL A 82 -9.52 -10.65 -7.10
C VAL A 82 -8.82 -11.77 -6.33
N VAL A 83 -7.65 -11.48 -5.76
CA VAL A 83 -6.82 -12.44 -5.01
C VAL A 83 -6.71 -12.12 -3.53
N GLY A 84 -7.06 -10.89 -3.13
CA GLY A 84 -7.10 -10.49 -1.73
C GLY A 84 -8.10 -9.39 -1.48
N THR A 85 -8.72 -9.39 -0.31
CA THR A 85 -9.58 -8.31 0.15
C THR A 85 -9.34 -7.97 1.61
N ALA A 86 -9.41 -6.69 1.95
CA ALA A 86 -9.53 -6.25 3.33
C ALA A 86 -10.86 -5.53 3.53
N THR A 87 -11.65 -5.99 4.50
CA THR A 87 -12.94 -5.40 4.87
C THR A 87 -12.85 -4.77 6.25
N PRO A 88 -13.24 -3.50 6.41
CA PRO A 88 -13.33 -2.86 7.73
C PRO A 88 -14.25 -3.65 8.66
N LYS A 89 -13.89 -3.71 9.93
CA LYS A 89 -14.69 -4.29 11.01
C LYS A 89 -14.94 -3.26 12.09
N GLU A 90 -15.97 -3.53 12.89
CA GLU A 90 -16.14 -2.86 14.16
C GLU A 90 -14.93 -3.15 15.05
N SER A 91 -14.28 -2.09 15.54
CA SER A 91 -13.09 -2.22 16.35
C SER A 91 -13.48 -2.55 17.80
N PRO A 92 -12.80 -3.50 18.47
CA PRO A 92 -12.96 -3.72 19.91
C PRO A 92 -12.66 -2.45 20.70
N ASP A 93 -13.23 -2.28 21.90
CA ASP A 93 -13.14 -1.05 22.72
C ASP A 93 -11.72 -0.48 22.95
N GLN A 94 -10.68 -1.31 22.81
CA GLN A 94 -9.27 -0.93 23.02
C GLN A 94 -8.54 -0.51 21.73
N TRP A 95 -9.14 -0.75 20.57
CA TRP A 95 -8.56 -0.52 19.25
C TRP A 95 -9.40 0.48 18.46
N GLN A 96 -8.77 1.27 17.60
CA GLN A 96 -9.46 2.34 16.86
C GLN A 96 -9.87 1.90 15.45
N ALA A 97 -9.21 0.89 14.91
CA ALA A 97 -9.57 0.26 13.64
C ALA A 97 -9.31 -1.24 13.68
N ALA A 98 -10.18 -1.97 13.00
CA ALA A 98 -10.05 -3.40 12.77
C ALA A 98 -10.31 -3.69 11.28
N TRP A 99 -9.52 -4.59 10.71
CA TRP A 99 -9.65 -5.05 9.33
C TRP A 99 -9.64 -6.58 9.29
N GLN A 100 -10.60 -7.16 8.58
CA GLN A 100 -10.60 -8.58 8.26
C GLN A 100 -9.99 -8.79 6.88
N PHE A 101 -8.98 -9.64 6.79
CA PHE A 101 -8.39 -10.04 5.51
C PHE A 101 -9.01 -11.34 5.00
N SER A 102 -9.04 -11.48 3.68
CA SER A 102 -9.44 -12.72 3.00
C SER A 102 -8.48 -13.88 3.24
N THR A 103 -7.24 -13.59 3.67
CA THR A 103 -6.28 -14.60 4.13
C THR A 103 -6.74 -15.28 5.42
N GLY A 104 -7.72 -14.69 6.12
CA GLY A 104 -8.22 -15.16 7.41
C GLY A 104 -7.67 -14.36 8.60
N ASP A 105 -6.60 -13.57 8.38
CA ASP A 105 -6.01 -12.73 9.42
C ASP A 105 -6.87 -11.51 9.74
N GLU A 106 -6.80 -11.08 11.00
CA GLU A 106 -7.40 -9.83 11.47
C GLU A 106 -6.31 -8.86 11.92
N LEU A 107 -6.32 -7.66 11.35
CA LEU A 107 -5.42 -6.56 11.70
C LEU A 107 -6.14 -5.58 12.61
N LEU A 108 -5.56 -5.30 13.76
CA LEU A 108 -5.99 -4.27 14.70
C LEU A 108 -4.95 -3.15 14.73
N ILE A 109 -5.41 -1.89 14.67
CA ILE A 109 -4.54 -0.71 14.63
C ILE A 109 -5.01 0.28 15.69
N ASN A 110 -4.05 0.80 16.43
CA ASN A 110 -4.24 1.93 17.34
C ASN A 110 -3.23 3.01 16.98
N CYS A 111 -3.74 4.19 16.64
CA CYS A 111 -3.00 5.41 16.44
C CYS A 111 -3.21 6.26 17.69
N GLY A 112 -2.20 6.35 18.56
CA GLY A 112 -2.31 7.26 19.70
C GLY A 112 -2.51 8.72 19.28
N SER A 113 -2.77 9.58 20.25
CA SER A 113 -3.30 10.94 20.06
C SER A 113 -2.35 11.95 19.38
N SER A 114 -1.13 11.54 19.03
CA SER A 114 -0.11 12.43 18.46
C SER A 114 0.02 12.21 16.94
N THR A 115 0.18 13.30 16.20
CA THR A 115 0.42 13.32 14.74
C THR A 115 1.74 12.67 14.32
N SER A 116 2.60 12.34 15.28
CA SER A 116 3.79 11.52 15.08
C SER A 116 3.41 10.04 15.05
N SER A 117 3.93 9.28 14.07
CA SER A 117 3.76 7.82 14.00
C SER A 117 4.30 7.06 15.21
N SER A 118 4.95 7.75 16.15
CA SER A 118 5.42 7.26 17.44
C SER A 118 4.35 6.63 18.32
N SER A 119 3.09 6.78 17.95
CA SER A 119 1.95 6.24 18.67
C SER A 119 1.22 5.08 17.99
N LEU A 120 1.72 4.59 16.85
CA LEU A 120 1.13 3.45 16.14
C LEU A 120 1.47 2.13 16.84
N SER A 121 0.43 1.39 17.23
CA SER A 121 0.54 0.00 17.66
C SER A 121 -0.35 -0.90 16.82
N PHE A 122 0.10 -2.15 16.68
CA PHE A 122 -0.50 -3.13 15.80
C PHE A 122 -0.71 -4.44 16.57
N SER A 123 -1.79 -5.14 16.27
CA SER A 123 -1.98 -6.53 16.68
C SER A 123 -2.53 -7.31 15.51
N MET A 124 -1.93 -8.47 15.26
CA MET A 124 -2.39 -9.43 14.27
C MET A 124 -2.97 -10.62 15.00
N LYS A 125 -4.18 -11.02 14.62
CA LYS A 125 -4.77 -12.29 15.02
C LYS A 125 -4.81 -13.17 13.79
N SER A 126 -3.92 -14.16 13.76
CA SER A 126 -3.99 -15.18 12.73
C SER A 126 -5.00 -16.26 13.14
N ARG A 127 -5.62 -16.88 12.15
CA ARG A 127 -6.56 -18.00 12.35
C ARG A 127 -5.83 -19.34 12.47
N GLU A 128 -4.56 -19.41 12.06
CA GLU A 128 -3.79 -20.65 12.03
C GLU A 128 -3.17 -20.97 13.39
N SER A 129 -2.89 -22.27 13.57
CA SER A 129 -2.49 -23.01 14.79
C SER A 129 -1.68 -22.26 15.85
N SER A 130 -1.82 -22.70 17.10
CA SER A 130 -1.06 -22.25 18.29
C SER A 130 0.46 -22.17 18.11
N ASP A 131 1.01 -22.83 17.09
CA ASP A 131 2.45 -23.02 16.87
C ASP A 131 3.09 -21.97 15.96
N SER A 132 2.30 -21.12 15.27
CA SER A 132 2.83 -20.00 14.48
C SER A 132 2.03 -18.74 14.66
N PHE A 133 2.68 -17.63 15.00
CA PHE A 133 2.03 -16.33 15.09
C PHE A 133 2.82 -15.24 14.39
N VAL A 134 2.11 -14.17 14.03
CA VAL A 134 2.63 -13.05 13.25
C VAL A 134 2.63 -11.79 14.12
N MET A 135 3.71 -11.03 14.07
CA MET A 135 3.85 -9.76 14.77
C MET A 135 4.23 -8.65 13.80
N LEU A 136 3.64 -7.47 14.02
CA LEU A 136 3.98 -6.24 13.31
C LEU A 136 4.72 -5.32 14.26
N LEU A 137 5.97 -5.01 13.91
CA LEU A 137 6.84 -4.14 14.70
C LEU A 137 7.03 -2.82 13.97
N ARG A 138 6.91 -1.70 14.69
CA ARG A 138 7.22 -0.39 14.13
C ARG A 138 8.72 -0.26 13.85
N GLY A 139 9.06 0.43 12.77
CA GLY A 139 10.43 0.70 12.36
C GLY A 139 11.09 -0.49 11.67
N ARG A 140 12.38 -0.30 11.36
CA ARG A 140 13.22 -1.34 10.76
C ARG A 140 13.82 -2.20 11.88
N LYS A 141 13.56 -3.51 11.87
CA LYS A 141 13.99 -4.41 12.97
C LYS A 141 14.88 -5.56 12.50
N MET A 142 15.82 -5.92 13.38
CA MET A 142 16.72 -7.09 13.33
C MET A 142 17.62 -7.14 12.08
N GLN A 143 17.06 -7.61 10.96
CA GLN A 143 17.79 -7.77 9.69
C GLN A 143 17.75 -6.52 8.81
N TYR A 144 16.80 -5.62 9.09
CA TYR A 144 16.62 -4.36 8.37
C TYR A 144 17.28 -3.16 9.05
N GLN A 145 17.93 -3.38 10.21
CA GLN A 145 18.59 -2.32 10.96
C GLN A 145 19.96 -2.01 10.31
N ASP A 146 20.21 -0.74 10.00
CA ASP A 146 21.46 -0.31 9.39
C ASP A 146 22.61 -0.39 10.41
N LYS A 147 23.61 -1.23 10.13
CA LYS A 147 24.76 -1.45 11.03
C LYS A 147 25.80 -0.34 10.99
N GLU A 148 25.79 0.53 9.98
CA GLU A 148 26.83 1.57 9.80
C GLU A 148 26.63 2.79 10.71
N THR A 149 25.47 2.93 11.34
CA THR A 149 25.08 4.14 12.09
C THR A 149 25.11 3.98 13.61
N GLU A 150 25.65 2.87 14.14
CA GLU A 150 25.72 2.64 15.61
C GLU A 150 26.60 3.67 16.37
N SER A 151 27.30 4.57 15.69
CA SER A 151 28.32 5.42 16.33
C SER A 151 27.95 6.87 16.61
N LYS A 152 26.83 7.47 16.15
CA LYS A 152 26.64 8.92 16.39
C LYS A 152 25.26 9.57 16.63
N VAL A 153 24.07 9.00 16.44
CA VAL A 153 22.85 9.86 16.44
C VAL A 153 21.58 9.19 16.99
N ALA A 154 21.51 8.95 18.29
CA ALA A 154 20.35 8.32 18.94
C ALA A 154 19.07 9.19 19.00
N GLU A 155 19.10 10.45 18.53
CA GLU A 155 17.92 11.35 18.56
C GLU A 155 17.29 11.61 17.18
N ASP A 156 18.04 11.55 16.07
CA ASP A 156 17.51 11.73 14.70
C ASP A 156 16.98 10.39 14.08
N GLU A 157 17.38 9.24 14.62
CA GLU A 157 16.95 7.90 14.16
C GLU A 157 15.43 7.65 14.30
N GLN A 158 14.73 8.41 15.15
CA GLN A 158 13.30 8.24 15.38
C GLN A 158 12.41 8.86 14.30
N GLU A 159 12.94 9.79 13.49
CA GLU A 159 12.25 10.31 12.30
C GLU A 159 12.43 9.39 11.09
N ASP A 160 13.59 8.75 10.93
CA ASP A 160 13.90 7.92 9.75
C ASP A 160 13.13 6.59 9.72
N ASP A 161 12.68 6.10 10.87
CA ASP A 161 11.81 4.93 10.99
C ASP A 161 10.30 5.27 10.85
N ASP A 162 9.96 6.54 10.57
CA ASP A 162 8.59 6.97 10.31
C ASP A 162 8.02 6.26 9.07
N GLY A 163 6.82 5.70 9.21
CA GLY A 163 6.15 4.97 8.13
C GLY A 163 6.61 3.52 7.96
N PHE A 164 7.72 3.09 8.57
CA PHE A 164 8.21 1.73 8.46
C PHE A 164 7.52 0.76 9.44
N VAL A 165 7.23 -0.44 8.96
CA VAL A 165 6.72 -1.56 9.75
C VAL A 165 7.39 -2.85 9.27
N THR A 166 7.94 -3.62 10.21
CA THR A 166 8.54 -4.93 9.98
C THR A 166 7.53 -6.03 10.33
N LEU A 167 7.32 -6.96 9.40
CA LEU A 167 6.56 -8.20 9.62
C LEU A 167 7.49 -9.29 10.15
N VAL A 168 7.15 -9.89 11.28
CA VAL A 168 7.91 -10.95 11.93
C VAL A 168 7.03 -12.19 12.11
N ARG A 169 7.50 -13.33 11.61
CA ARG A 169 6.86 -14.64 11.82
C ARG A 169 7.59 -15.44 12.87
N PHE A 170 6.83 -15.99 13.81
CA PHE A 170 7.29 -16.93 14.82
C PHE A 170 6.85 -18.33 14.40
N THR A 171 7.80 -19.26 14.39
CA THR A 171 7.64 -20.65 13.97
C THR A 171 8.46 -21.53 14.89
N GLU A 172 8.25 -22.85 14.90
CA GLU A 172 9.09 -23.77 15.68
C GLU A 172 10.56 -23.66 15.29
N GLU A 173 10.85 -23.44 14.01
CA GLU A 173 12.22 -23.26 13.50
C GLU A 173 12.80 -21.89 13.84
N ASN A 174 11.95 -20.87 14.03
CA ASN A 174 12.35 -19.50 14.38
C ASN A 174 11.58 -19.01 15.61
N PRO A 175 11.86 -19.55 16.81
CA PRO A 175 11.13 -19.19 18.03
C PRO A 175 11.43 -17.76 18.50
N THR A 176 12.57 -17.19 18.09
CA THR A 176 12.93 -15.79 18.34
C THR A 176 12.31 -14.81 17.33
N GLY A 177 11.54 -15.33 16.37
CA GLY A 177 10.97 -14.57 15.28
C GLY A 177 11.95 -14.36 14.12
N ARG A 178 11.44 -14.50 12.90
CA ARG A 178 12.14 -14.18 11.66
C ARG A 178 11.41 -13.02 10.98
N ALA A 179 12.14 -11.95 10.66
CA ALA A 179 11.56 -10.89 9.87
C ALA A 179 11.39 -11.37 8.41
N THR A 180 10.19 -11.23 7.86
CA THR A 180 9.82 -11.78 6.56
C THR A 180 9.40 -10.70 5.57
N ALA A 181 9.02 -9.52 6.06
CA ALA A 181 8.77 -8.37 5.20
C ALA A 181 9.07 -7.05 5.91
N LEU A 182 9.38 -6.03 5.13
CA LEU A 182 9.48 -4.64 5.54
C LEU A 182 8.58 -3.81 4.62
N LEU A 183 7.68 -3.03 5.20
CA LEU A 183 6.82 -2.12 4.45
C LEU A 183 6.99 -0.70 4.94
N ASN A 184 6.95 0.26 4.01
CA ASN A 184 6.70 1.66 4.32
C ASN A 184 5.29 2.00 3.85
N TRP A 185 4.35 2.10 4.79
CA TRP A 185 2.93 2.33 4.47
C TRP A 185 2.66 3.73 3.94
N ARG A 186 3.51 4.71 4.31
CA ARG A 186 3.40 6.09 3.85
C ARG A 186 3.82 6.23 2.40
N LEU A 187 4.87 5.51 2.02
CA LEU A 187 5.47 5.54 0.68
C LEU A 187 4.94 4.44 -0.25
N LEU A 188 4.16 3.50 0.27
CA LEU A 188 3.60 2.36 -0.48
C LEU A 188 4.66 1.45 -1.11
N VAL A 189 5.76 1.22 -0.40
CA VAL A 189 6.84 0.33 -0.83
C VAL A 189 6.98 -0.84 0.13
N VAL A 190 7.23 -2.02 -0.40
CA VAL A 190 7.33 -3.27 0.36
C VAL A 190 8.49 -4.12 -0.15
N GLU A 191 9.20 -4.76 0.77
CA GLU A 191 10.13 -5.86 0.51
C GLU A 191 9.71 -7.05 1.33
N LEU A 192 9.81 -8.24 0.75
CA LEU A 192 9.38 -9.47 1.39
C LEU A 192 10.25 -10.64 0.96
N SER A 193 10.37 -11.64 1.83
CA SER A 193 11.08 -12.87 1.53
C SER A 193 10.31 -13.69 0.48
N PRO A 194 10.99 -14.58 -0.27
CA PRO A 194 10.35 -15.41 -1.30
C PRO A 194 9.20 -16.27 -0.77
N GLU A 195 9.23 -16.61 0.51
CA GLU A 195 8.25 -17.47 1.17
C GLU A 195 7.04 -16.69 1.72
N GLU A 196 7.10 -15.36 1.73
CA GLU A 196 6.06 -14.52 2.30
C GLU A 196 4.92 -14.26 1.30
N ASP A 197 3.70 -14.15 1.83
CA ASP A 197 2.53 -13.85 1.00
C ASP A 197 2.49 -12.36 0.63
N ALA A 198 2.76 -12.06 -0.64
CA ALA A 198 2.67 -10.71 -1.19
C ALA A 198 1.28 -10.09 -1.00
N ILE A 199 0.21 -10.88 -1.03
CA ILE A 199 -1.16 -10.40 -0.85
C ILE A 199 -1.35 -9.88 0.57
N LEU A 200 -0.92 -10.64 1.58
CA LEU A 200 -0.94 -10.21 2.98
C LEU A 200 -0.18 -8.89 3.17
N VAL A 201 1.06 -8.80 2.66
CA VAL A 201 1.91 -7.61 2.82
C VAL A 201 1.27 -6.38 2.16
N LEU A 202 0.66 -6.54 0.98
CA LEU A 202 -0.05 -5.46 0.30
C LEU A 202 -1.32 -5.04 1.05
N LEU A 203 -2.11 -5.98 1.60
CA LEU A 203 -3.28 -5.67 2.42
C LEU A 203 -2.86 -4.89 3.68
N LEU A 204 -1.82 -5.35 4.37
CA LEU A 204 -1.25 -4.67 5.54
C LEU A 204 -0.87 -3.22 5.21
N CYS A 205 -0.07 -3.03 4.16
CA CYS A 205 0.41 -1.71 3.75
C CYS A 205 -0.74 -0.73 3.50
N ILE A 206 -1.77 -1.16 2.76
CA ILE A 206 -2.88 -0.30 2.37
C ILE A 206 -3.88 -0.08 3.52
N SER A 207 -4.13 -1.08 4.36
CA SER A 207 -4.99 -0.94 5.53
C SER A 207 -4.39 0.00 6.58
N ILE A 208 -3.07 -0.04 6.80
CA ILE A 208 -2.37 0.90 7.68
C ILE A 208 -2.48 2.31 7.11
N LEU A 209 -2.10 2.51 5.85
CA LEU A 209 -2.22 3.82 5.21
C LEU A 209 -3.64 4.37 5.30
N ARG A 210 -4.64 3.55 4.97
CA ARG A 210 -6.04 3.97 5.00
C ARG A 210 -6.46 4.40 6.40
N THR A 211 -6.09 3.64 7.41
CA THR A 211 -6.42 3.93 8.81
C THR A 211 -5.75 5.22 9.25
N VAL A 212 -4.45 5.38 8.99
CA VAL A 212 -3.71 6.58 9.37
C VAL A 212 -4.27 7.82 8.66
N SER A 213 -4.60 7.74 7.36
CA SER A 213 -5.21 8.85 6.62
C SER A 213 -6.58 9.27 7.18
N GLU A 214 -7.41 8.30 7.60
CA GLU A 214 -8.71 8.58 8.21
C GLU A 214 -8.54 9.29 9.56
N MET A 215 -7.62 8.79 10.38
CA MET A 215 -7.41 9.28 11.75
C MET A 215 -6.72 10.63 11.81
N SER A 216 -5.68 10.83 10.98
CA SER A 216 -4.99 12.11 10.84
C SER A 216 -5.82 13.16 10.12
N LYS A 217 -6.88 12.73 9.41
CA LYS A 217 -7.66 13.57 8.49
C LYS A 217 -6.81 14.18 7.36
N GLU A 218 -5.76 13.48 6.95
CA GLU A 218 -4.81 13.91 5.94
C GLU A 218 -4.57 12.81 4.89
N ASP A 219 -4.19 13.20 3.68
CA ASP A 219 -3.77 12.25 2.64
C ASP A 219 -2.32 11.80 2.87
N ALA A 220 -2.09 11.09 3.98
CA ALA A 220 -0.77 10.74 4.49
C ALA A 220 0.17 10.05 3.46
N GLY A 221 -0.40 9.29 2.52
CA GLY A 221 0.34 8.56 1.48
C GLY A 221 0.05 9.05 0.05
N GLY A 222 -0.49 10.26 -0.11
CA GLY A 222 -0.71 10.86 -1.42
C GLY A 222 -1.66 10.06 -2.33
N LEU A 223 -2.68 9.40 -1.76
CA LEU A 223 -3.67 8.61 -2.49
C LEU A 223 -4.45 9.45 -3.51
N LEU A 224 -4.70 10.72 -3.22
CA LEU A 224 -5.44 11.65 -4.09
C LEU A 224 -4.61 12.12 -5.29
N VAL A 225 -3.29 12.03 -5.21
CA VAL A 225 -2.42 12.37 -6.34
C VAL A 225 -2.50 11.26 -7.38
N ARG A 226 -3.07 11.56 -8.55
CA ARG A 226 -3.09 10.61 -9.68
C ARG A 226 -1.73 10.59 -10.36
N GLN A 227 -0.85 9.72 -9.90
CA GLN A 227 0.41 9.40 -10.58
C GLN A 227 0.25 8.05 -11.29
N ARG A 228 0.11 8.07 -12.63
CA ARG A 228 0.39 6.89 -13.45
C ARG A 228 1.72 7.15 -14.12
N LEU A 229 2.80 6.73 -13.46
CA LEU A 229 4.15 6.88 -13.97
C LEU A 229 4.33 5.89 -15.12
N LYS A 230 4.38 6.38 -16.35
CA LYS A 230 5.03 5.63 -17.42
C LYS A 230 6.52 5.72 -17.15
N GLU A 231 7.16 4.58 -17.00
CA GLU A 231 8.61 4.51 -17.01
C GLU A 231 9.11 5.11 -18.33
N ALA A 232 9.95 6.14 -18.26
CA ALA A 232 10.49 6.76 -19.48
C ALA A 232 11.47 5.79 -20.18
N LYS A 233 12.12 4.90 -19.42
CA LYS A 233 13.01 3.82 -19.85
C LYS A 233 13.00 2.70 -18.79
N LEU A 234 12.86 1.44 -19.23
CA LEU A 234 13.04 0.26 -18.38
C LEU A 234 14.38 0.33 -17.63
N GLY A 235 14.33 0.26 -16.30
CA GLY A 235 15.51 0.24 -15.40
C GLY A 235 16.14 1.62 -15.13
N ALA A 236 15.48 2.73 -15.49
CA ALA A 236 16.02 4.06 -15.21
C ALA A 236 15.69 4.57 -13.80
N ARG A 237 14.75 3.90 -13.13
CA ARG A 237 14.28 4.21 -11.79
C ARG A 237 13.84 2.89 -11.19
N ASP A 238 14.64 2.34 -10.28
CA ASP A 238 14.28 1.13 -9.55
C ASP A 238 13.13 1.49 -8.61
N TRP A 239 11.91 1.48 -9.12
CA TRP A 239 10.73 1.80 -8.32
C TRP A 239 10.31 0.58 -7.53
N GLY A 240 10.19 0.73 -6.21
CA GLY A 240 9.38 -0.13 -5.35
C GLY A 240 9.46 -1.61 -5.70
N SER A 241 10.69 -2.12 -5.77
CA SER A 241 10.99 -3.48 -6.15
C SER A 241 10.74 -4.44 -4.98
N ILE A 242 9.93 -5.49 -5.17
CA ILE A 242 9.95 -6.64 -4.27
C ILE A 242 11.31 -7.33 -4.44
N VAL A 243 12.24 -7.04 -3.52
CA VAL A 243 13.57 -7.66 -3.47
C VAL A 243 13.42 -9.05 -2.86
N LEU A 244 13.78 -10.10 -3.61
CA LEU A 244 13.90 -11.44 -3.05
C LEU A 244 15.15 -11.51 -2.16
N HIS A 245 15.00 -12.15 -0.99
CA HIS A 245 16.01 -12.23 0.06
C HIS A 245 17.40 -12.68 -0.46
N PRO A 246 18.51 -12.05 0.00
CA PRO A 246 19.88 -12.30 -0.47
C PRO A 246 20.43 -13.71 -0.23
N SER A 247 19.67 -14.63 0.37
CA SER A 247 20.02 -16.06 0.45
C SER A 247 20.05 -16.76 -0.91
N SER A 248 19.53 -16.14 -1.97
CA SER A 248 19.63 -16.62 -3.35
C SER A 248 20.88 -16.12 -4.09
N LEU A 249 21.64 -15.20 -3.49
CA LEU A 249 22.87 -14.66 -4.04
C LEU A 249 24.04 -15.30 -3.30
N SER A 250 24.78 -16.16 -4.02
CA SER A 250 26.04 -16.72 -3.54
C SER A 250 26.91 -15.63 -2.92
N SER A 251 27.54 -15.93 -1.78
CA SER A 251 28.35 -15.07 -0.91
C SER A 251 29.58 -14.39 -1.55
N SER A 252 29.65 -14.31 -2.88
CA SER A 252 30.74 -13.69 -3.64
C SER A 252 30.29 -12.67 -4.70
N ASN A 253 28.99 -12.44 -4.92
CA ASN A 253 28.49 -11.47 -5.91
C ASN A 253 27.56 -10.43 -5.29
N THR A 254 28.11 -9.55 -4.43
CA THR A 254 27.49 -8.24 -4.18
C THR A 254 27.72 -7.37 -5.42
N SER A 255 26.83 -7.47 -6.39
CA SER A 255 26.75 -6.45 -7.44
C SER A 255 26.51 -5.10 -6.74
N PRO A 256 27.34 -4.07 -6.95
CA PRO A 256 27.09 -2.74 -6.38
C PRO A 256 25.78 -2.11 -6.89
N TYR A 257 25.13 -2.75 -7.87
CA TYR A 257 23.88 -2.31 -8.48
C TYR A 257 22.62 -2.97 -7.89
N LEU A 258 22.74 -3.91 -6.96
CA LEU A 258 21.59 -4.61 -6.36
C LEU A 258 21.68 -4.53 -4.83
N GLN A 259 21.24 -3.41 -4.28
CA GLN A 259 21.10 -3.23 -2.84
C GLN A 259 19.62 -3.24 -2.44
N PRO A 260 19.27 -3.79 -1.26
CA PRO A 260 17.92 -3.68 -0.72
C PRO A 260 17.47 -2.22 -0.64
N TRP A 261 16.20 -1.95 -0.93
CA TRP A 261 15.72 -0.58 -1.02
C TRP A 261 15.78 0.16 0.31
N TYR A 262 15.68 -0.56 1.44
CA TYR A 262 15.73 0.04 2.77
C TYR A 262 17.11 0.64 3.11
N TRP A 263 18.17 0.25 2.40
CA TRP A 263 19.51 0.86 2.50
C TRP A 263 19.67 2.12 1.65
N ASN A 264 18.94 2.22 0.53
CA ASN A 264 19.00 3.37 -0.37
C ASN A 264 17.59 3.89 -0.72
N ALA A 265 16.75 4.08 0.30
CA ALA A 265 15.36 4.44 0.09
C ALA A 265 15.25 5.69 -0.78
N SER A 266 16.11 6.69 -0.58
CA SER A 266 16.16 7.90 -1.40
C SER A 266 16.55 7.71 -2.88
N GLN A 267 17.22 6.60 -3.24
CA GLN A 267 17.61 6.31 -4.63
C GLN A 267 16.56 5.48 -5.37
N VAL A 268 15.87 4.58 -4.65
CA VAL A 268 14.76 3.74 -5.16
C VAL A 268 13.48 4.57 -5.25
N MET A 269 13.28 5.46 -4.29
CA MET A 269 12.18 6.42 -4.30
C MET A 269 12.56 7.56 -5.23
N ALA A 270 11.92 7.71 -6.39
CA ALA A 270 12.15 8.95 -7.12
C ALA A 270 11.56 10.12 -6.33
N GLN A 271 12.42 10.87 -5.65
CA GLN A 271 12.14 12.25 -5.38
C GLN A 271 12.02 12.96 -6.72
N HIS A 272 10.92 13.67 -6.90
CA HIS A 272 10.78 14.51 -8.07
C HIS A 272 11.65 15.77 -7.85
N GLU A 273 12.75 15.90 -8.58
CA GLU A 273 13.29 17.23 -8.92
C GLU A 273 12.22 17.95 -9.72
N ASP A 274 11.58 18.96 -9.14
CA ASP A 274 10.56 19.85 -9.72
C ASP A 274 10.57 19.90 -11.27
N THR A 275 9.76 19.05 -11.91
CA THR A 275 9.20 19.40 -13.22
C THR A 275 7.77 19.80 -12.91
N GLY A 276 7.54 21.11 -12.89
CA GLY A 276 6.34 21.81 -12.43
C GLY A 276 5.03 21.50 -13.17
N TYR A 277 4.68 20.22 -13.26
CA TYR A 277 3.39 19.74 -13.73
C TYR A 277 2.78 18.81 -12.69
N THR A 278 2.53 19.35 -11.49
CA THR A 278 1.43 18.87 -10.64
C THR A 278 0.15 19.04 -11.46
N ARG A 279 -0.18 18.03 -12.26
CA ARG A 279 -1.40 18.01 -13.04
C ARG A 279 -2.53 17.81 -12.04
N LYS A 280 -3.06 18.93 -11.52
CA LYS A 280 -4.27 18.95 -10.70
C LYS A 280 -5.30 18.05 -11.37
N PRO A 281 -5.98 17.16 -10.64
CA PRO A 281 -6.98 16.28 -11.22
C PRO A 281 -7.95 17.13 -12.04
N ALA A 282 -8.11 16.78 -13.31
CA ALA A 282 -8.97 17.54 -14.20
C ALA A 282 -10.37 17.61 -13.55
N PRO A 283 -11.01 18.81 -13.49
CA PRO A 283 -12.28 19.03 -12.79
C PRO A 283 -13.45 18.16 -13.32
N VAL A 284 -13.21 17.39 -14.37
CA VAL A 284 -14.15 16.51 -15.05
C VAL A 284 -14.30 15.15 -14.34
N GLU A 285 -13.37 14.77 -13.45
CA GLU A 285 -13.33 13.45 -12.81
C GLU A 285 -13.95 13.36 -11.41
N GLY A 286 -15.21 13.78 -11.24
CA GLY A 286 -15.97 13.55 -10.00
C GLY A 286 -15.29 14.17 -8.77
N GLY A 287 -15.70 15.41 -8.45
CA GLY A 287 -14.94 16.36 -7.64
C GLY A 287 -14.03 15.76 -6.56
N ASP A 288 -12.81 16.31 -6.46
CA ASP A 288 -11.79 16.04 -5.43
C ASP A 288 -12.38 15.78 -4.02
N MET A 289 -13.48 16.47 -3.70
CA MET A 289 -14.29 16.27 -2.50
C MET A 289 -14.79 14.84 -2.25
N LEU A 290 -15.21 14.09 -3.28
CA LEU A 290 -15.65 12.70 -3.11
C LEU A 290 -14.50 11.82 -2.63
N TYR A 291 -13.36 11.91 -3.30
CA TYR A 291 -12.17 11.11 -2.97
C TYR A 291 -11.58 11.56 -1.63
N ARG A 292 -11.54 12.87 -1.34
CA ARG A 292 -11.18 13.39 -0.01
C ARG A 292 -12.10 12.82 1.06
N ARG A 293 -13.42 12.85 0.89
CA ARG A 293 -14.35 12.25 1.86
C ARG A 293 -14.17 10.74 1.99
N GLY A 294 -13.83 10.05 0.91
CA GLY A 294 -13.54 8.61 0.95
C GLY A 294 -12.23 8.23 1.63
N ILE A 295 -11.33 9.20 1.92
CA ILE A 295 -9.99 8.99 2.49
C ILE A 295 -9.80 9.70 3.85
N ILE A 296 -10.41 10.85 4.07
CA ILE A 296 -10.13 11.72 5.23
C ILE A 296 -11.32 11.77 6.20
N THR A 297 -12.51 11.42 5.69
CA THR A 297 -13.71 11.14 6.49
C THR A 297 -13.90 9.64 6.53
#